data_AF-A0A9D1CGJ0-F1
#
_entry.id   AF-A0A9D1CGJ0-F1
#
_cell.length_a   1.000
_cell.length_b   1.000
_cell.length_c   1.000
_cell.angle_alpha   90.00
_cell.angle_beta   90.00
_cell.angle_gamma   90.00
#
_symmetry.space_group_name_H-M   'P 1'
#
loop_
_entity.id
_entity.type
_entity.pdbx_description
1 polymer ?
#
loop_
_entity_poly.entity_id
_entity_poly.type
_entity_poly.pdbx_seq_one_letter_code
_entity_poly.pdbx_strand_id
1 'polypeptide(L)'
;MAIRVYKPTTPSRRHMTVSAFEGIDKKAKPERSLTEVLQKHAGRNSYGRITVRHRGGGNKRKYRIIDFKRDKVGSATVINLQYDPNRS
;
A
#
# COMPACT_ATOMS: atom_id res chain seq x y z
N MET A 1 -1.93 8.74 12.03
CA MET A 1 -1.74 7.43 12.70
C MET A 1 -0.62 7.56 13.71
N ALA A 2 -0.73 6.91 14.86
CA ALA A 2 0.35 6.89 15.84
C ALA A 2 1.64 6.27 15.26
N ILE A 3 2.79 6.76 15.71
CA ILE A 3 4.11 6.26 15.33
C ILE A 3 4.59 5.32 16.44
N ARG A 4 5.00 4.11 16.05
CA ARG A 4 5.63 3.15 16.96
C ARG A 4 7.14 3.20 16.79
N VAL A 5 7.83 3.50 17.88
CA VAL A 5 9.30 3.46 17.99
C VAL A 5 9.71 2.11 18.59
N TYR A 6 10.74 1.46 18.04
CA TYR A 6 11.26 0.20 18.57
C TYR A 6 12.33 0.41 19.65
N LYS A 7 12.46 -0.55 20.57
CA LYS A 7 13.63 -0.61 21.46
C LYS A 7 14.89 -0.89 20.63
N PRO A 8 16.06 -0.32 20.98
CA PRO A 8 17.29 -0.43 20.20
C PRO A 8 18.01 -1.78 20.43
N THR A 9 17.33 -2.89 20.15
CA THR A 9 17.88 -4.26 20.33
C THR A 9 18.90 -4.64 19.25
N THR A 10 18.91 -3.92 18.13
CA THR A 10 19.92 -4.03 17.06
C THR A 10 20.26 -2.62 16.52
N PRO A 11 21.45 -2.39 15.93
CA PRO A 11 21.80 -1.10 15.34
C PRO A 11 20.77 -0.61 14.30
N SER A 12 20.26 -1.53 13.49
CA SER A 12 19.24 -1.24 12.46
C SER A 12 17.89 -0.78 13.02
N ARG A 13 17.55 -1.16 14.26
CA ARG A 13 16.28 -0.77 14.90
C ARG A 13 16.35 0.53 15.68
N ARG A 14 17.54 1.08 15.95
CA ARG A 14 17.74 2.28 16.80
C ARG A 14 16.96 3.50 16.32
N HIS A 15 16.93 3.73 15.02
CA HIS A 15 16.23 4.88 14.41
C HIS A 15 14.99 4.45 13.61
N MET A 16 14.65 3.16 13.60
CA MET A 16 13.52 2.65 12.84
C MET A 16 12.21 2.97 13.56
N THR A 17 11.31 3.62 12.83
CA THR A 17 9.93 3.88 13.26
C THR A 17 8.95 3.31 12.25
N VAL A 18 7.80 2.84 12.71
CA VAL A 18 6.72 2.35 11.84
C VAL A 18 5.38 2.97 12.22
N SER A 19 4.45 2.98 11.27
CA SER A 19 3.05 3.31 11.60
C SER A 19 2.46 2.23 12.52
N ALA A 20 1.74 2.64 13.56
CA ALA A 20 1.08 1.73 14.50
C ALA A 20 -0.18 1.06 13.88
N PHE A 21 -0.65 1.55 12.74
CA PHE A 21 -1.89 1.11 12.06
C PHE A 21 -3.10 1.08 13.00
N GLU A 22 -3.20 2.08 13.90
CA GLU A 22 -4.38 2.28 14.73
C GLU A 22 -5.56 2.76 13.89
N GLY A 23 -6.76 2.21 14.15
CA GLY A 23 -7.97 2.51 13.38
C GLY A 23 -8.06 1.79 12.03
N ILE A 24 -7.12 0.89 11.70
CA ILE A 24 -7.18 0.01 10.53
C ILE A 24 -7.39 -1.43 10.97
N ASP A 25 -8.21 -2.16 10.24
CA ASP A 25 -8.33 -3.60 10.43
C ASP A 25 -7.08 -4.32 9.90
N LYS A 26 -6.24 -4.79 10.84
CA LYS A 26 -4.97 -5.47 10.57
C LYS A 26 -5.15 -6.89 10.04
N LYS A 27 -6.32 -7.50 10.23
CA LYS A 27 -6.63 -8.89 9.83
C LYS A 27 -7.51 -8.96 8.59
N ALA A 28 -8.12 -7.84 8.18
CA ALA A 28 -8.92 -7.76 6.98
C ALA A 28 -8.13 -8.20 5.73
N LYS A 29 -8.78 -9.06 4.95
CA LYS A 29 -8.37 -9.33 3.56
C LYS A 29 -9.08 -8.31 2.67
N PRO A 30 -8.42 -7.82 1.60
CA PRO A 30 -9.07 -6.94 0.65
C PRO A 30 -10.18 -7.69 -0.10
N GLU A 31 -11.23 -6.96 -0.49
CA GLU A 31 -12.35 -7.51 -1.25
C GLU A 31 -11.87 -8.05 -2.60
N ARG A 32 -12.19 -9.31 -2.90
CA ARG A 32 -11.56 -10.04 -4.01
C ARG A 32 -11.90 -9.41 -5.36
N SER A 33 -13.15 -8.97 -5.53
CA SER A 33 -13.63 -8.32 -6.76
C SER A 33 -13.00 -6.93 -7.00
N LEU A 34 -12.47 -6.29 -5.95
CA LEU A 34 -11.84 -4.96 -6.01
C LEU A 34 -10.30 -5.04 -6.01
N THR A 35 -9.73 -6.20 -6.37
CA THR A 35 -8.28 -6.38 -6.46
C THR A 35 -7.82 -6.86 -7.81
N GLU A 36 -6.72 -6.28 -8.29
CA GLU A 36 -6.08 -6.67 -9.55
C GLU A 36 -4.59 -6.95 -9.38
N VAL A 37 -4.02 -7.68 -10.34
CA VAL A 37 -2.57 -7.92 -10.41
C VAL A 37 -1.89 -6.64 -10.89
N LEU A 38 -1.06 -6.05 -10.04
CA LEU A 38 -0.22 -4.92 -10.44
C LEU A 38 1.07 -5.42 -11.09
N GLN A 39 1.20 -5.22 -12.40
CA GLN A 39 2.45 -5.52 -13.10
C GLN A 39 3.57 -4.57 -12.66
N LYS A 40 4.78 -5.12 -12.48
CA LYS A 40 5.97 -4.36 -12.11
C LYS A 40 6.85 -4.16 -13.33
N HIS A 41 7.04 -2.90 -13.70
CA HIS A 41 7.94 -2.54 -14.81
C HIS A 41 9.40 -2.35 -14.37
N ALA A 42 9.66 -2.29 -13.04
CA ALA A 42 11.01 -2.10 -12.48
C ALA A 42 11.80 -0.92 -13.11
N GLY A 43 11.10 0.17 -13.46
CA GLY A 43 11.70 1.36 -14.06
C GLY A 43 12.03 1.24 -15.55
N ARG A 44 11.58 0.17 -16.22
CA ARG A 44 11.78 -0.06 -17.65
C ARG A 44 10.56 0.35 -18.48
N ASN A 45 10.80 0.79 -19.71
CA ASN A 45 9.75 1.08 -20.69
C ASN A 45 9.45 -0.15 -21.58
N SER A 46 8.57 0.02 -22.58
CA SER A 46 8.19 -1.02 -23.55
C SER A 46 9.35 -1.56 -24.38
N TYR A 47 10.44 -0.79 -24.56
CA TYR A 47 11.67 -1.25 -25.23
C TYR A 47 12.64 -1.97 -24.28
N GLY A 48 12.25 -2.22 -23.03
CA GLY A 48 13.08 -2.86 -22.01
C GLY A 48 14.20 -1.99 -21.45
N ARG A 49 14.29 -0.71 -21.86
CA ARG A 49 15.32 0.23 -21.39
C ARG A 49 14.93 0.83 -20.05
N ILE A 50 15.91 1.01 -19.16
CA ILE A 50 15.71 1.72 -17.89
C ILE A 50 15.50 3.20 -18.22
N THR A 51 14.28 3.70 -17.97
CA THR A 51 13.94 5.12 -18.08
C THR A 51 13.82 5.79 -16.71
N VAL A 52 13.55 5.01 -15.66
CA VAL A 52 13.52 5.47 -14.27
C VAL A 52 14.48 4.64 -13.43
N ARG A 53 15.49 5.30 -12.87
CA ARG A 53 16.52 4.65 -12.02
C ARG A 53 15.98 4.34 -10.62
N HIS A 54 16.70 3.47 -9.90
CA HIS A 54 16.44 3.10 -8.49
C HIS A 54 15.05 2.48 -8.25
N ARG A 55 14.50 1.76 -9.24
CA ARG A 55 13.25 0.99 -9.13
C ARG A 55 13.52 -0.49 -9.34
N GLY A 56 12.98 -1.35 -8.47
CA GLY A 56 13.15 -2.82 -8.54
C GLY A 56 13.12 -3.45 -7.14
N GLY A 57 12.97 -4.78 -7.06
CA GLY A 57 13.18 -5.54 -5.81
C GLY A 57 12.14 -5.42 -4.68
N GLY A 58 11.13 -4.55 -4.79
CA GLY A 58 10.13 -4.38 -3.71
C GLY A 58 9.15 -5.57 -3.55
N ASN A 59 8.44 -5.62 -2.43
CA ASN A 59 7.42 -6.65 -2.13
C ASN A 59 6.32 -6.72 -3.21
N LYS A 60 5.74 -7.90 -3.50
CA LYS A 60 4.62 -8.06 -4.44
C LYS A 60 3.38 -7.37 -3.87
N ARG A 61 2.67 -6.63 -4.73
CA ARG A 61 1.48 -5.86 -4.36
C ARG A 61 0.35 -6.22 -5.32
N LYS A 62 -0.88 -6.19 -4.81
CA LYS A 62 -2.10 -6.18 -5.61
C LYS A 62 -2.61 -4.74 -5.67
N TYR A 63 -3.14 -4.33 -6.81
CA TYR A 63 -3.80 -3.04 -6.96
C TYR A 63 -5.19 -3.10 -6.30
N ARG A 64 -5.59 -2.02 -5.62
CA ARG A 64 -6.96 -1.83 -5.13
C ARG A 64 -7.68 -0.91 -6.10
N ILE A 65 -8.80 -1.39 -6.64
CA ILE A 65 -9.67 -0.56 -7.48
C ILE A 65 -10.36 0.44 -6.57
N ILE A 66 -10.06 1.73 -6.77
CA ILE A 66 -10.65 2.83 -6.01
C ILE A 66 -11.55 3.63 -6.92
N ASP A 67 -12.76 3.91 -6.43
CA ASP A 67 -13.69 4.82 -7.06
C ASP A 67 -13.26 6.27 -6.80
N PHE A 68 -12.57 6.85 -7.78
CA PHE A 68 -12.20 8.26 -7.77
C PHE A 68 -13.29 9.16 -8.38
N LYS A 69 -14.29 8.61 -9.09
CA LYS A 69 -15.32 9.40 -9.77
C LYS A 69 -16.46 9.78 -8.83
N ARG A 70 -16.88 8.85 -7.95
CA ARG A 70 -17.95 9.05 -6.96
C ARG A 70 -19.20 9.72 -7.53
N ASP A 71 -19.65 9.24 -8.69
CA ASP A 71 -20.81 9.75 -9.44
C ASP A 71 -22.16 9.24 -8.91
N LYS A 72 -22.14 8.27 -7.99
CA LYS A 72 -23.34 7.69 -7.38
C LYS A 72 -23.97 8.65 -6.36
N VAL A 73 -25.25 8.96 -6.55
CA VAL A 73 -26.05 9.77 -5.63
C VAL A 73 -26.67 8.87 -4.55
N GLY A 74 -26.54 9.26 -3.29
CA GLY A 74 -27.12 8.55 -2.14
C GLY A 74 -26.16 8.37 -0.96
N SER A 75 -26.59 7.65 0.06
CA SER A 75 -25.78 7.34 1.25
C SER A 75 -25.09 5.98 1.13
N ALA A 76 -23.84 5.89 1.61
CA ALA A 76 -23.12 4.64 1.78
C ALA A 76 -22.59 4.55 3.21
N THR A 77 -22.51 3.33 3.75
CA THR A 77 -21.97 3.07 5.08
C THR A 77 -20.51 2.65 4.97
N VAL A 78 -19.66 3.21 5.84
CA VAL A 78 -18.26 2.77 5.95
C VAL A 78 -18.24 1.39 6.61
N ILE A 79 -17.85 0.37 5.84
CA ILE A 79 -17.81 -1.02 6.35
C ILE A 79 -16.50 -1.28 7.11
N ASN A 80 -15.35 -0.86 6.56
CA ASN A 80 -14.05 -1.10 7.14
C ASN A 80 -13.00 -0.11 6.60
N LEU A 81 -11.95 0.14 7.37
CA LEU A 81 -10.76 0.88 6.97
C LEU A 81 -9.59 -0.09 6.83
N GLN A 82 -9.03 -0.16 5.63
CA GLN A 82 -7.96 -1.10 5.28
C GLN A 82 -6.72 -0.37 4.78
N TYR A 83 -5.54 -0.92 5.07
CA TYR A 83 -4.27 -0.43 4.52
C TYR A 83 -4.18 -0.65 3.00
N ASP A 84 -3.62 0.28 2.22
CA ASP A 84 -3.29 0.10 0.80
C ASP A 84 -1.79 0.30 0.49
N PRO A 85 -1.00 -0.71 0.06
CA PRO A 85 0.42 -0.53 -0.20
C PRO A 85 0.69 0.20 -1.52
N ASN A 86 -0.33 0.60 -2.27
CA ASN A 86 -0.16 1.36 -3.52
C ASN A 86 -0.24 2.87 -3.31
N ARG A 87 -0.53 3.34 -2.08
CA ARG A 87 -0.67 4.76 -1.73
C ARG A 87 -0.27 5.04 -0.27
N SER A 88 -0.13 6.32 0.08
CA SER A 88 0.12 6.82 1.43
C SER A 88 -1.14 7.42 2.06
#